data_AF-I7MLE3-F1
#
_entry.id   AF-I7MLE3-F1
#
_cell.length_a   1.000
_cell.length_b   1.000
_cell.length_c   1.000
_cell.angle_alpha   90.00
_cell.angle_beta   90.00
_cell.angle_gamma   90.00
#
_symmetry.space_group_name_H-M   'P 1'
#
loop_
_entity.id
_entity.type
_entity.pdbx_description
1 polymer ?
#
loop_
_entity_poly.entity_id
_entity_poly.type
_entity_poly.pdbx_seq_one_letter_code
_entity_poly.pdbx_strand_id
1 'polypeptide(L)'
;MKYIPWLLNLAYNALMNVRRALIQNHLLAQPVKCVKCQVFGCVKCDESQKCYECDQNLKLDQANNQCMIMDNVCSYLNNFYQGATNIQNCQKDCSPTFYQNMETQTCEETVNCTQIQESKRFSFDERVIEFQKINQNQYLVVGNGCTFALVDQNWDIINVQVLQNLEYYNFYYTSNGQETDRRSFIVGYYGGCSAGTVLKVVNFKTLEVEFEINNTNYEYTVQHVDQINQIVFLVSLYSGNIMLYDAINKNMNQQKIEFLKILFFYQIENQTSSIYLMQQH
;
A
#
# COMPACT_ATOMS: atom_id res chain seq x y z
N MET A 1 39.36 44.61 -55.09
CA MET A 1 38.02 44.40 -54.49
C MET A 1 38.10 43.22 -53.54
N LYS A 2 38.31 43.48 -52.24
CA LYS A 2 38.51 42.48 -51.17
C LYS A 2 37.45 42.71 -50.08
N TYR A 3 36.23 42.20 -50.25
CA TYR A 3 35.16 42.38 -49.24
C TYR A 3 34.15 41.22 -49.21
N ILE A 4 34.60 39.97 -49.34
CA ILE A 4 33.73 38.79 -49.32
C ILE A 4 33.94 37.89 -48.07
N PRO A 5 35.15 37.75 -47.47
CA PRO A 5 35.32 36.87 -46.30
C PRO A 5 34.71 37.41 -45.00
N TRP A 6 34.51 38.73 -44.90
CA TRP A 6 34.08 39.37 -43.65
C TRP A 6 32.57 39.27 -43.41
N LEU A 7 31.77 39.36 -44.48
CA LEU A 7 30.30 39.24 -44.41
C LEU A 7 29.84 37.82 -44.07
N LEU A 8 30.54 36.79 -44.55
CA LEU A 8 30.26 35.40 -44.19
C LEU A 8 30.55 35.10 -42.71
N ASN A 9 31.60 35.72 -42.14
CA ASN A 9 31.94 35.53 -40.73
C ASN A 9 30.97 36.28 -39.80
N LEU A 10 30.45 37.45 -40.22
CA LEU A 10 29.38 38.14 -39.51
C LEU A 10 28.06 37.38 -39.55
N ALA A 11 27.68 36.82 -40.71
CA ALA A 11 26.47 36.01 -40.82
C ALA A 11 26.56 34.72 -40.00
N TYR A 12 27.72 34.06 -39.96
CA TYR A 12 27.94 32.87 -39.15
C TYR A 12 27.90 33.17 -37.64
N ASN A 13 28.52 34.26 -37.18
CA ASN A 13 28.46 34.67 -35.78
C ASN A 13 27.05 35.15 -35.37
N ALA A 14 26.31 35.80 -36.26
CA ALA A 14 24.90 36.16 -36.02
C ALA A 14 24.01 34.91 -35.92
N LEU A 15 24.19 33.93 -36.81
CA LEU A 15 23.46 32.65 -36.75
C LEU A 15 23.81 31.84 -35.50
N MET A 16 25.07 31.82 -35.08
CA MET A 16 25.50 31.14 -33.84
C MET A 16 25.00 31.85 -32.57
N ASN A 17 24.89 33.18 -32.58
CA ASN A 17 24.30 33.94 -31.47
C ASN A 17 22.77 33.79 -31.40
N VAL A 18 22.07 33.72 -32.54
CA VAL A 18 20.63 33.40 -32.58
C VAL A 18 20.40 31.96 -32.11
N ARG A 19 21.27 31.01 -32.47
CA ARG A 19 21.21 29.62 -31.97
C ARG A 19 21.49 29.55 -30.47
N ARG A 20 22.45 30.31 -29.93
CA ARG A 20 22.71 30.40 -28.48
C ARG A 20 21.56 31.08 -27.72
N ALA A 21 20.94 32.11 -28.29
CA ALA A 21 19.77 32.78 -27.68
C ALA A 21 18.52 31.89 -27.71
N LEU A 22 18.31 31.09 -28.76
CA LEU A 22 17.24 30.08 -28.83
C LEU A 22 17.47 28.93 -27.85
N ILE A 23 18.72 28.51 -27.65
CA ILE A 23 19.07 27.46 -26.66
C ILE A 23 18.96 28.01 -25.23
N GLN A 24 19.30 29.28 -24.96
CA GLN A 24 19.14 29.88 -23.63
C GLN A 24 17.68 30.21 -23.28
N ASN A 25 16.84 30.59 -24.26
CA ASN A 25 15.41 30.83 -24.00
C ASN A 25 14.57 29.54 -23.90
N HIS A 26 15.07 28.38 -24.33
CA HIS A 26 14.43 27.08 -24.09
C HIS A 26 14.87 26.38 -22.80
N LEU A 27 15.85 26.94 -22.07
CA LEU A 27 16.36 26.36 -20.82
C LEU A 27 15.90 27.06 -19.54
N LEU A 28 14.95 28.00 -19.63
CA LEU A 28 14.30 28.65 -18.48
C LEU A 28 12.77 28.52 -18.47
N ALA A 29 12.21 27.56 -19.20
CA ALA A 29 10.96 26.97 -18.75
C ALA A 29 11.36 25.90 -17.74
N GLN A 30 11.38 26.25 -16.45
CA GLN A 30 11.33 25.23 -15.41
C GLN A 30 10.22 24.25 -15.81
N PRO A 31 10.42 22.93 -15.74
CA PRO A 31 9.31 22.02 -15.93
C PRO A 31 8.31 22.41 -14.85
N VAL A 32 7.20 23.05 -15.24
CA VAL A 32 6.01 23.08 -14.41
C VAL A 32 5.68 21.61 -14.28
N LYS A 33 6.19 20.98 -13.21
CA LYS A 33 5.79 19.64 -12.84
C LYS A 33 4.29 19.77 -12.70
N CYS A 34 3.54 19.22 -13.65
CA CYS A 34 2.13 18.97 -13.44
C CYS A 34 2.07 17.98 -12.28
N VAL A 35 2.03 18.51 -11.06
CA VAL A 35 1.77 17.73 -9.87
C VAL A 35 0.31 17.32 -10.01
N LYS A 36 0.07 16.11 -10.53
CA LYS A 36 -1.25 15.50 -10.50
C LYS A 36 -1.64 15.39 -9.03
N CYS A 37 -2.83 15.84 -8.68
CA CYS A 37 -3.33 15.71 -7.33
C CYS A 37 -3.45 14.24 -6.95
N GLN A 38 -2.94 13.90 -5.77
CA GLN A 38 -3.04 12.56 -5.19
C GLN A 38 -4.42 12.33 -4.57
N VAL A 39 -5.14 13.41 -4.21
CA VAL A 39 -6.53 13.33 -3.77
C VAL A 39 -7.41 12.90 -4.94
N PHE A 40 -8.06 11.76 -4.81
CA PHE A 40 -8.95 11.22 -5.84
C PHE A 40 -10.07 12.21 -6.19
N GLY A 41 -10.36 12.35 -7.48
CA GLY A 41 -11.37 13.28 -7.96
C GLY A 41 -11.02 14.75 -7.78
N CYS A 42 -9.80 15.09 -7.34
CA CYS A 42 -9.34 16.46 -7.22
C CYS A 42 -8.71 16.94 -8.52
N VAL A 43 -9.27 17.99 -9.13
CA VAL A 43 -8.70 18.60 -10.34
C VAL A 43 -7.64 19.64 -9.98
N LYS A 44 -7.68 20.20 -8.77
CA LYS A 44 -6.67 21.15 -8.31
C LYS A 44 -6.42 21.09 -6.80
N CYS A 45 -5.14 20.98 -6.46
CA CYS A 45 -4.62 20.83 -5.11
C CYS A 45 -3.38 21.70 -4.91
N ASP A 46 -3.06 22.03 -3.67
CA ASP A 46 -1.87 22.79 -3.31
C ASP A 46 -0.62 21.89 -3.22
N GLU A 47 0.53 22.48 -2.91
CA GLU A 47 1.79 21.76 -2.75
C GLU A 47 1.76 20.72 -1.62
N SER A 48 0.84 20.84 -0.66
CA SER A 48 0.62 19.90 0.46
C SER A 48 -0.42 18.82 0.11
N GLN A 49 -0.83 18.70 -1.16
CA GLN A 49 -1.90 17.81 -1.62
C GLN A 49 -3.28 18.12 -1.01
N LYS A 50 -3.50 19.35 -0.56
CA LYS A 50 -4.83 19.78 -0.11
C LYS A 50 -5.69 20.15 -1.31
N CYS A 51 -6.81 19.48 -1.46
CA CYS A 51 -7.74 19.73 -2.55
C CYS A 51 -8.53 21.02 -2.34
N TYR A 52 -8.62 21.84 -3.39
CA TYR A 52 -9.47 23.03 -3.41
C TYR A 52 -10.52 23.00 -4.52
N GLU A 53 -10.37 22.11 -5.51
CA GLU A 53 -11.33 21.95 -6.59
C GLU A 53 -11.47 20.48 -6.97
N CYS A 54 -12.69 19.96 -6.86
CA CYS A 54 -13.04 18.61 -7.29
C CYS A 54 -13.52 18.58 -8.73
N ASP A 55 -13.42 17.41 -9.37
CA ASP A 55 -13.93 17.13 -10.70
C ASP A 55 -15.46 17.26 -10.75
N GLN A 56 -16.00 17.34 -11.95
CA GLN A 56 -17.44 17.46 -12.19
C GLN A 56 -18.20 16.32 -11.49
N ASN A 57 -19.33 16.66 -10.87
CA ASN A 57 -20.19 15.75 -10.09
C ASN A 57 -19.64 15.34 -8.70
N LEU A 58 -18.50 15.89 -8.29
CA LEU A 58 -17.96 15.75 -6.94
C LEU A 58 -18.04 17.06 -6.16
N LYS A 59 -18.21 16.95 -4.84
CA LYS A 59 -18.25 18.04 -3.87
C LYS A 59 -17.08 17.91 -2.93
N LEU A 60 -16.38 19.02 -2.72
CA LEU A 60 -15.26 19.09 -1.79
C LEU A 60 -15.74 18.98 -0.34
N ASP A 61 -15.25 17.97 0.36
CA ASP A 61 -15.26 17.88 1.81
C ASP A 61 -13.92 18.40 2.35
N GLN A 62 -13.93 19.67 2.73
CA GLN A 62 -12.75 20.35 3.25
C GLN A 62 -12.27 19.81 4.60
N ALA A 63 -13.14 19.15 5.38
CA ALA A 63 -12.78 18.64 6.70
C ALA A 63 -11.87 17.42 6.59
N ASN A 64 -12.14 16.55 5.60
CA ASN A 64 -11.42 15.30 5.39
C ASN A 64 -10.50 15.33 4.15
N ASN A 65 -10.38 16.49 3.49
CA ASN A 65 -9.57 16.67 2.29
C ASN A 65 -9.91 15.69 1.15
N GLN A 66 -11.21 15.51 0.89
CA GLN A 66 -11.70 14.52 -0.07
C GLN A 66 -12.76 15.10 -1.01
N CYS A 67 -12.94 14.46 -2.17
CA CYS A 67 -13.98 14.80 -3.13
C CYS A 67 -15.06 13.71 -3.09
N MET A 68 -16.25 14.06 -2.61
CA MET A 68 -17.37 13.13 -2.45
C MET A 68 -18.38 13.30 -3.59
N ILE A 69 -19.09 12.25 -3.99
CA ILE A 69 -20.14 12.36 -5.00
C ILE A 69 -21.25 13.32 -4.56
N MET A 70 -21.74 14.16 -5.46
CA MET A 70 -22.92 14.99 -5.22
C MET A 70 -24.18 14.12 -5.11
N ASP A 71 -25.10 14.48 -4.21
CA ASP A 71 -26.38 13.78 -4.06
C ASP A 71 -27.10 13.64 -5.41
N ASN A 72 -27.58 12.43 -5.71
CA ASN A 72 -28.33 12.03 -6.93
C ASN A 72 -27.56 11.95 -8.26
N VAL A 73 -26.22 11.86 -8.25
CA VAL A 73 -25.45 11.62 -9.50
C VAL A 73 -25.63 10.17 -9.98
N CYS A 74 -25.54 9.19 -9.08
CA CYS A 74 -25.79 7.78 -9.35
C CYS A 74 -26.99 7.28 -8.54
N SER A 75 -28.20 7.60 -9.00
CA SER A 75 -29.45 7.30 -8.29
C SER A 75 -29.66 5.79 -8.03
N TYR A 76 -29.95 5.45 -6.76
CA TYR A 76 -30.69 4.27 -6.26
C TYR A 76 -30.24 2.84 -6.60
N LEU A 77 -29.18 2.62 -7.38
CA LEU A 77 -28.79 1.28 -7.84
C LEU A 77 -27.31 0.95 -7.61
N ASN A 78 -26.77 1.06 -6.40
CA ASN A 78 -25.42 0.54 -6.04
C ASN A 78 -24.34 0.69 -7.15
N ASN A 79 -24.33 1.84 -7.83
CA ASN A 79 -23.46 2.07 -8.98
C ASN A 79 -22.31 2.98 -8.54
N PHE A 80 -21.12 2.66 -8.99
CA PHE A 80 -19.91 3.44 -8.78
C PHE A 80 -19.70 4.43 -9.91
N TYR A 81 -19.19 5.60 -9.57
CA TYR A 81 -18.77 6.59 -10.54
C TYR A 81 -17.34 6.31 -11.03
N GLN A 82 -17.14 6.19 -12.34
CA GLN A 82 -15.79 6.07 -12.92
C GLN A 82 -15.47 7.23 -13.84
N GLY A 83 -14.33 7.90 -13.60
CA GLY A 83 -13.72 8.74 -14.62
C GLY A 83 -12.62 9.67 -14.13
N ALA A 84 -11.60 9.83 -14.98
CA ALA A 84 -10.72 11.00 -15.10
C ALA A 84 -10.98 11.77 -16.43
N THR A 85 -12.06 11.45 -17.16
CA THR A 85 -12.36 12.06 -18.46
C THR A 85 -13.87 12.04 -18.75
N ASN A 86 -14.52 13.19 -18.61
CA ASN A 86 -15.68 13.71 -19.38
C ASN A 86 -16.73 12.77 -20.01
N ILE A 87 -17.05 11.60 -19.45
CA ILE A 87 -18.21 10.81 -19.90
C ILE A 87 -18.94 10.22 -18.69
N GLN A 88 -20.19 10.64 -18.55
CA GLN A 88 -21.21 10.10 -17.64
C GLN A 88 -21.28 8.58 -17.76
N ASN A 89 -20.79 7.80 -16.79
CA ASN A 89 -21.17 6.40 -16.67
C ASN A 89 -21.09 5.98 -15.20
N CYS A 90 -22.21 6.12 -14.49
CA CYS A 90 -22.44 5.31 -13.29
C CYS A 90 -22.48 3.84 -13.74
N GLN A 91 -21.62 3.01 -13.16
CA GLN A 91 -21.51 1.61 -13.53
C GLN A 91 -21.61 0.74 -12.29
N LYS A 92 -22.19 -0.44 -12.44
CA LYS A 92 -22.34 -1.38 -11.32
C LYS A 92 -21.00 -1.90 -10.82
N ASP A 93 -20.07 -2.13 -11.74
CA ASP A 93 -18.75 -2.69 -11.46
C ASP A 93 -17.67 -1.76 -12.03
N CYS A 94 -16.56 -1.59 -11.31
CA CYS A 94 -15.44 -0.78 -11.81
C CYS A 94 -14.71 -1.48 -12.95
N SER A 95 -14.22 -0.70 -13.92
CA SER A 95 -13.30 -1.20 -14.96
C SER A 95 -12.09 -1.90 -14.32
N PRO A 96 -11.52 -2.94 -14.93
CA PRO A 96 -10.45 -3.77 -14.35
C PRO A 96 -9.21 -3.04 -13.83
N THR A 97 -8.93 -1.82 -14.32
CA THR A 97 -7.79 -0.98 -13.90
C THR A 97 -8.11 -0.07 -12.71
N PHE A 98 -9.32 -0.16 -12.15
CA PHE A 98 -9.82 0.67 -11.06
C PHE A 98 -10.37 -0.21 -9.94
N TYR A 99 -10.21 0.20 -8.69
CA TYR A 99 -10.83 -0.48 -7.54
C TYR A 99 -12.08 0.27 -7.07
N GLN A 100 -13.01 -0.46 -6.44
CA GLN A 100 -14.25 0.09 -5.89
C GLN A 100 -13.99 0.71 -4.51
N ASN A 101 -14.04 2.04 -4.40
CA ASN A 101 -14.09 2.72 -3.12
C ASN A 101 -15.56 2.83 -2.66
N MET A 102 -15.90 2.07 -1.62
CA MET A 102 -17.26 2.03 -1.06
C MET A 102 -17.62 3.26 -0.22
N GLU A 103 -16.63 3.96 0.34
CA GLU A 103 -16.84 5.15 1.15
C GLU A 103 -17.26 6.34 0.27
N THR A 104 -16.57 6.49 -0.86
CA THR A 104 -16.82 7.57 -1.82
C THR A 104 -17.79 7.17 -2.94
N GLN A 105 -18.10 5.88 -3.08
CA GLN A 105 -18.85 5.29 -4.19
C GLN A 105 -18.20 5.56 -5.56
N THR A 106 -16.86 5.60 -5.61
CA THR A 106 -16.09 5.89 -6.82
C THR A 106 -15.19 4.72 -7.24
N CYS A 107 -14.90 4.64 -8.52
CA CYS A 107 -13.87 3.78 -9.07
C CYS A 107 -12.55 4.55 -9.12
N GLU A 108 -11.56 4.12 -8.36
CA GLU A 108 -10.28 4.81 -8.24
C GLU A 108 -9.17 4.14 -9.04
N GLU A 109 -8.36 4.92 -9.75
CA GLU A 109 -7.23 4.40 -10.53
C GLU A 109 -6.26 3.68 -9.60
N THR A 110 -5.91 2.45 -9.95
CA THR A 110 -4.76 1.82 -9.33
C THR A 110 -3.51 2.50 -9.87
N VAL A 111 -2.94 3.42 -9.11
CA VAL A 111 -1.65 4.06 -9.44
C VAL A 111 -0.64 2.94 -9.62
N ASN A 112 -0.21 2.68 -10.86
CA ASN A 112 0.77 1.68 -11.31
C ASN A 112 1.55 0.97 -10.17
N CYS A 113 0.89 0.06 -9.48
CA CYS A 113 1.54 -0.96 -8.68
C CYS A 113 1.80 -2.11 -9.63
N THR A 114 3.07 -2.38 -9.88
CA THR A 114 3.52 -3.60 -10.55
C THR A 114 2.76 -4.79 -9.98
N GLN A 115 1.90 -5.37 -10.82
CA GLN A 115 1.10 -6.59 -10.61
C GLN A 115 -0.23 -6.48 -9.85
N ILE A 116 -1.15 -5.64 -10.31
CA ILE A 116 -2.58 -6.01 -10.24
C ILE A 116 -2.91 -6.72 -11.55
N GLN A 117 -2.73 -8.04 -11.59
CA GLN A 117 -3.14 -8.85 -12.73
C GLN A 117 -4.67 -8.87 -12.80
N GLU A 118 -5.14 -8.36 -13.94
CA GLU A 118 -6.45 -8.38 -14.55
C GLU A 118 -7.49 -9.37 -13.98
N SER A 119 -8.68 -8.81 -13.76
CA SER A 119 -10.02 -9.40 -13.67
C SER A 119 -10.27 -10.73 -14.42
N LYS A 120 -9.73 -11.82 -13.89
CA LYS A 120 -10.30 -13.17 -13.93
C LYS A 120 -10.38 -13.61 -12.49
N ARG A 121 -11.61 -13.89 -12.01
CA ARG A 121 -11.97 -14.47 -10.70
C ARG A 121 -10.75 -14.64 -9.81
N PHE A 122 -10.44 -13.65 -8.98
CA PHE A 122 -9.37 -13.82 -8.00
C PHE A 122 -9.63 -15.13 -7.27
N SER A 123 -8.74 -16.10 -7.42
CA SER A 123 -8.78 -17.35 -6.69
C SER A 123 -7.84 -17.20 -5.50
N PHE A 124 -8.33 -17.56 -4.34
CA PHE A 124 -7.51 -17.68 -3.15
C PHE A 124 -7.25 -19.17 -2.94
N ASP A 125 -6.28 -19.69 -3.66
CA ASP A 125 -5.97 -21.12 -3.68
C ASP A 125 -5.09 -21.55 -2.49
N GLU A 126 -4.63 -20.57 -1.71
CA GLU A 126 -3.82 -20.80 -0.53
C GLU A 126 -4.66 -21.28 0.65
N ARG A 127 -4.06 -22.16 1.46
CA ARG A 127 -4.69 -22.59 2.71
C ARG A 127 -4.82 -21.39 3.65
N VAL A 128 -6.05 -21.08 4.06
CA VAL A 128 -6.33 -20.02 5.03
C VAL A 128 -5.74 -20.36 6.39
N ILE A 129 -5.02 -19.39 6.97
CA ILE A 129 -4.42 -19.45 8.31
C ILE A 129 -5.34 -18.76 9.31
N GLU A 130 -5.74 -17.52 9.01
CA GLU A 130 -6.72 -16.77 9.79
C GLU A 130 -7.41 -15.72 8.91
N PHE A 131 -8.42 -15.06 9.48
CA PHE A 131 -9.01 -13.87 8.90
C PHE A 131 -9.44 -12.91 10.03
N GLN A 132 -9.45 -11.61 9.73
CA GLN A 132 -9.90 -10.60 10.66
C GLN A 132 -10.81 -9.59 9.96
N LYS A 133 -11.81 -9.11 10.70
CA LYS A 133 -12.65 -8.01 10.24
C LYS A 133 -11.85 -6.72 10.36
N ILE A 134 -11.57 -6.05 9.25
CA ILE A 134 -10.76 -4.81 9.24
C ILE A 134 -11.60 -3.54 9.11
N ASN A 135 -12.81 -3.64 8.56
CA ASN A 135 -13.81 -2.57 8.43
C ASN A 135 -15.23 -3.16 8.58
N GLN A 136 -16.27 -2.32 8.57
CA GLN A 136 -17.66 -2.77 8.78
C GLN A 136 -18.09 -3.90 7.82
N ASN A 137 -17.64 -3.87 6.57
CA ASN A 137 -18.06 -4.79 5.51
C ASN A 137 -16.88 -5.48 4.80
N GLN A 138 -15.71 -5.55 5.44
CA GLN A 138 -14.51 -6.15 4.84
C GLN A 138 -13.73 -6.99 5.83
N TYR A 139 -13.14 -8.05 5.31
CA TYR A 139 -12.27 -8.96 6.03
C TYR A 139 -10.94 -9.05 5.31
N LEU A 140 -9.87 -9.10 6.10
CA LEU A 140 -8.56 -9.49 5.61
C LEU A 140 -8.37 -10.97 5.93
N VAL A 141 -8.14 -11.76 4.89
CA VAL A 141 -7.83 -13.19 4.98
C VAL A 141 -6.34 -13.35 4.74
N VAL A 142 -5.68 -14.15 5.57
CA VAL A 142 -4.28 -14.53 5.37
C VAL A 142 -4.18 -16.03 5.16
N GLY A 143 -3.39 -16.41 4.16
CA GLY A 143 -3.10 -17.78 3.81
C GLY A 143 -1.60 -18.04 3.80
N ASN A 144 -1.26 -19.28 3.49
CA ASN A 144 0.12 -19.70 3.36
C ASN A 144 0.91 -18.80 2.38
N GLY A 145 2.23 -18.77 2.55
CA GLY A 145 3.11 -18.11 1.59
C GLY A 145 3.03 -16.59 1.66
N CYS A 146 2.61 -16.04 2.80
CA CYS A 146 2.40 -14.59 2.95
C CYS A 146 1.44 -14.00 1.91
N THR A 147 0.39 -14.77 1.62
CA THR A 147 -0.68 -14.40 0.70
C THR A 147 -1.85 -13.86 1.48
N PHE A 148 -2.34 -12.70 1.08
CA PHE A 148 -3.43 -11.98 1.72
C PHE A 148 -4.53 -11.74 0.71
N ALA A 149 -5.79 -11.87 1.15
CA ALA A 149 -6.94 -11.45 0.38
C ALA A 149 -7.79 -10.46 1.18
N LEU A 150 -8.10 -9.33 0.57
CA LEU A 150 -9.16 -8.45 1.03
C LEU A 150 -10.46 -8.95 0.42
N VAL A 151 -11.44 -9.26 1.27
CA VAL A 151 -12.76 -9.76 0.85
C VAL A 151 -13.87 -8.89 1.43
N ASP A 152 -15.01 -8.84 0.75
CA ASP A 152 -16.19 -8.14 1.23
C ASP A 152 -17.00 -9.00 2.24
N GLN A 153 -18.16 -8.48 2.66
CA GLN A 153 -19.08 -9.18 3.56
C GLN A 153 -19.73 -10.44 2.98
N ASN A 154 -19.73 -10.60 1.66
CA ASN A 154 -20.22 -11.77 0.94
C ASN A 154 -19.10 -12.78 0.64
N TRP A 155 -17.87 -12.50 1.09
CA TRP A 155 -16.65 -13.25 0.77
C TRP A 155 -16.20 -13.15 -0.69
N ASP A 156 -16.68 -12.14 -1.41
CA ASP A 156 -16.17 -11.83 -2.74
C ASP A 156 -14.79 -11.18 -2.60
N ILE A 157 -13.81 -11.72 -3.35
CA ILE A 157 -12.42 -11.25 -3.28
C ILE A 157 -12.29 -9.92 -4.01
N ILE A 158 -11.93 -8.88 -3.25
CA ILE A 158 -11.66 -7.53 -3.73
C ILE A 158 -10.22 -7.43 -4.25
N ASN A 159 -9.26 -8.00 -3.51
CA ASN A 159 -7.85 -7.93 -3.84
C ASN A 159 -7.08 -9.12 -3.26
N VAL A 160 -6.03 -9.57 -3.95
CA VAL A 160 -5.07 -10.56 -3.45
C VAL A 160 -3.67 -9.97 -3.56
N GLN A 161 -2.87 -10.10 -2.50
CA GLN A 161 -1.46 -9.70 -2.49
C GLN A 161 -0.60 -10.78 -1.89
N VAL A 162 0.49 -11.11 -2.59
CA VAL A 162 1.57 -11.92 -2.06
C VAL A 162 2.67 -10.97 -1.62
N LEU A 163 2.86 -10.80 -0.31
CA LEU A 163 3.84 -9.83 0.19
C LEU A 163 5.28 -10.28 -0.08
N GLN A 164 5.52 -11.59 -0.08
CA GLN A 164 6.82 -12.21 -0.33
C GLN A 164 6.63 -13.52 -1.08
N ASN A 165 7.02 -13.54 -2.34
CA ASN A 165 6.95 -14.74 -3.18
C ASN A 165 8.27 -15.51 -3.11
N LEU A 166 8.35 -16.50 -2.22
CA LEU A 166 9.54 -17.35 -2.06
C LEU A 166 9.38 -18.64 -2.86
N GLU A 167 10.32 -18.90 -3.79
CA GLU A 167 10.29 -20.03 -4.75
C GLU A 167 10.12 -21.41 -4.09
N TYR A 168 10.51 -21.55 -2.83
CA TYR A 168 10.45 -22.81 -2.07
C TYR A 168 9.70 -22.69 -0.74
N TYR A 169 8.72 -21.78 -0.64
CA TYR A 169 8.00 -21.54 0.61
C TYR A 169 7.46 -22.82 1.24
N ASN A 170 6.75 -23.63 0.45
CA ASN A 170 6.12 -24.86 0.93
C ASN A 170 7.14 -25.88 1.44
N PHE A 171 8.34 -25.94 0.86
CA PHE A 171 9.39 -26.86 1.29
C PHE A 171 9.98 -26.46 2.65
N TYR A 172 10.18 -25.16 2.88
CA TYR A 172 10.85 -24.66 4.07
C TYR A 172 9.91 -24.40 5.26
N TYR A 173 8.69 -23.97 4.98
CA TYR A 173 7.80 -23.43 6.03
C TYR A 173 6.51 -24.22 6.20
N THR A 174 6.24 -25.25 5.39
CA THR A 174 5.02 -26.04 5.52
C THR A 174 5.28 -27.52 5.75
N SER A 175 4.40 -28.14 6.52
CA SER A 175 4.31 -29.59 6.71
C SER A 175 2.86 -30.01 6.54
N ASN A 176 2.61 -30.98 5.66
CA ASN A 176 1.25 -31.39 5.25
C ASN A 176 0.37 -30.22 4.78
N GLY A 177 0.98 -29.25 4.09
CA GLY A 177 0.31 -28.05 3.58
C GLY A 177 -0.12 -27.04 4.64
N GLN A 178 0.35 -27.18 5.88
CA GLN A 178 0.15 -26.21 6.97
C GLN A 178 1.48 -25.57 7.35
N GLU A 179 1.49 -24.27 7.61
CA GLU A 179 2.69 -23.60 8.13
C GLU A 179 3.13 -24.22 9.46
N THR A 180 4.40 -24.64 9.55
CA THR A 180 4.99 -25.15 10.79
C THR A 180 5.33 -24.03 11.76
N ASP A 181 5.75 -22.90 11.21
CA ASP A 181 5.97 -21.66 11.93
C ASP A 181 5.29 -20.52 11.18
N ARG A 182 4.42 -19.80 11.89
CA ARG A 182 3.65 -18.70 11.32
C ARG A 182 4.58 -17.56 10.90
N ARG A 183 4.54 -17.16 9.63
CA ARG A 183 5.35 -16.02 9.11
C ARG A 183 4.53 -14.78 8.78
N SER A 184 3.22 -14.95 8.63
CA SER A 184 2.30 -13.90 8.26
C SER A 184 1.41 -13.48 9.44
N PHE A 185 1.07 -12.20 9.51
CA PHE A 185 0.21 -11.67 10.57
C PHE A 185 -0.78 -10.63 10.05
N ILE A 186 -1.90 -10.50 10.75
CA ILE A 186 -2.83 -9.37 10.62
C ILE A 186 -2.83 -8.63 11.95
N VAL A 187 -2.66 -7.31 11.92
CA VAL A 187 -2.74 -6.44 13.11
C VAL A 187 -3.49 -5.16 12.73
N GLY A 188 -4.67 -4.96 13.32
CA GLY A 188 -5.56 -3.88 12.88
C GLY A 188 -5.92 -4.02 11.39
N TYR A 189 -5.58 -3.02 10.58
CA TYR A 189 -5.76 -3.04 9.12
C TYR A 189 -4.46 -3.32 8.35
N TYR A 190 -3.42 -3.75 9.05
CA TYR A 190 -2.13 -4.11 8.46
C TYR A 190 -2.03 -5.62 8.26
N GLY A 191 -1.46 -6.02 7.13
CA GLY A 191 -0.97 -7.38 6.90
C GLY A 191 0.54 -7.36 6.75
N GLY A 192 1.21 -8.27 7.43
CA GLY A 192 2.67 -8.33 7.43
C GLY A 192 3.23 -9.75 7.25
N CYS A 193 4.45 -9.82 6.75
CA CYS A 193 5.17 -11.06 6.50
C CYS A 193 6.64 -10.93 6.90
N SER A 194 7.17 -11.93 7.61
CA SER A 194 8.54 -11.99 8.12
C SER A 194 9.40 -13.11 7.49
N ALA A 195 9.01 -13.64 6.33
CA ALA A 195 9.72 -14.74 5.69
C ALA A 195 11.00 -14.24 4.95
N GLY A 196 11.93 -15.16 4.66
CA GLY A 196 13.11 -14.86 3.84
C GLY A 196 13.99 -13.69 4.31
N THR A 197 14.11 -13.48 5.63
CA THR A 197 14.86 -12.37 6.26
C THR A 197 14.36 -10.95 5.90
N VAL A 198 13.10 -10.83 5.50
CA VAL A 198 12.46 -9.55 5.22
C VAL A 198 11.23 -9.43 6.11
N LEU A 199 11.07 -8.30 6.79
CA LEU A 199 9.81 -7.92 7.41
C LEU A 199 9.15 -6.85 6.54
N LYS A 200 8.02 -7.19 5.93
CA LYS A 200 7.25 -6.27 5.09
C LYS A 200 5.84 -6.15 5.62
N VAL A 201 5.33 -4.93 5.69
CA VAL A 201 3.99 -4.63 6.19
C VAL A 201 3.26 -3.69 5.23
N VAL A 202 2.05 -4.10 4.87
CA VAL A 202 1.15 -3.37 3.98
C VAL A 202 -0.07 -2.91 4.76
N ASN A 203 -0.47 -1.66 4.54
CA ASN A 203 -1.75 -1.14 5.00
C ASN A 203 -2.83 -1.55 3.99
N PHE A 204 -3.77 -2.40 4.38
CA PHE A 204 -4.82 -2.88 3.47
C PHE A 204 -5.97 -1.90 3.25
N LYS A 205 -5.95 -0.73 3.91
CA LYS A 205 -6.84 0.39 3.54
C LYS A 205 -6.28 1.18 2.35
N THR A 206 -4.97 1.42 2.33
CA THR A 206 -4.32 2.21 1.27
C THR A 206 -3.66 1.35 0.20
N LEU A 207 -3.48 0.04 0.47
CA LEU A 207 -2.72 -0.91 -0.34
C LEU A 207 -1.24 -0.52 -0.51
N GLU A 208 -0.71 0.28 0.40
CA GLU A 208 0.68 0.74 0.36
C GLU A 208 1.57 -0.04 1.35
N VAL A 209 2.83 -0.21 0.98
CA VAL A 209 3.86 -0.71 1.90
C VAL A 209 4.23 0.42 2.85
N GLU A 210 3.93 0.26 4.14
CA GLU A 210 4.18 1.29 5.15
C GLU A 210 5.40 1.00 6.02
N PHE A 211 5.89 -0.23 5.99
CA PHE A 211 7.09 -0.62 6.71
C PHE A 211 7.80 -1.78 6.00
N GLU A 212 9.11 -1.64 5.85
CA GLU A 212 9.95 -2.69 5.27
C GLU A 212 11.33 -2.67 5.92
N ILE A 213 11.77 -3.83 6.41
CA ILE A 213 13.16 -4.08 6.77
C ILE A 213 13.64 -5.26 5.95
N ASN A 214 14.71 -5.02 5.19
CA ASN A 214 15.42 -6.03 4.44
C ASN A 214 16.63 -6.53 5.22
N ASN A 215 17.03 -7.79 4.95
CA ASN A 215 18.22 -8.43 5.53
C ASN A 215 18.21 -8.41 7.06
N THR A 216 17.11 -8.84 7.67
CA THR A 216 17.11 -9.11 9.10
C THR A 216 18.17 -10.16 9.40
N ASN A 217 18.90 -10.00 10.51
CA ASN A 217 19.99 -10.92 10.89
C ASN A 217 19.53 -12.38 11.03
N TYR A 218 18.23 -12.58 11.24
CA TYR A 218 17.59 -13.87 11.39
C TYR A 218 16.22 -13.89 10.72
N GLU A 219 15.71 -15.09 10.44
CA GLU A 219 14.31 -15.27 10.12
C GLU A 219 13.45 -15.27 11.36
N TYR A 220 12.37 -14.47 11.35
CA TYR A 220 11.46 -14.36 12.48
C TYR A 220 10.14 -15.07 12.23
N THR A 221 9.60 -15.65 13.29
CA THR A 221 8.28 -16.27 13.36
C THR A 221 7.37 -15.41 14.22
N VAL A 222 6.07 -15.38 13.88
CA VAL A 222 5.05 -14.68 14.64
C VAL A 222 4.70 -15.51 15.87
N GLN A 223 5.02 -14.99 17.05
CA GLN A 223 4.72 -15.63 18.33
C GLN A 223 3.37 -15.17 18.88
N HIS A 224 3.09 -13.87 18.82
CA HIS A 224 1.85 -13.28 19.34
C HIS A 224 1.51 -12.00 18.57
N VAL A 225 0.22 -11.71 18.45
CA VAL A 225 -0.26 -10.45 17.90
C VAL A 225 -1.25 -9.83 18.88
N ASP A 226 -0.87 -8.69 19.44
CA ASP A 226 -1.77 -7.88 20.24
C ASP A 226 -2.58 -6.96 19.33
N GLN A 227 -3.87 -7.27 19.17
CA GLN A 227 -4.77 -6.47 18.33
C GLN A 227 -5.14 -5.12 18.94
N ILE A 228 -5.09 -4.99 20.27
CA ILE A 228 -5.53 -3.77 20.97
C ILE A 228 -4.44 -2.72 20.90
N ASN A 229 -3.20 -3.09 21.27
CA ASN A 229 -2.07 -2.17 21.19
C ASN A 229 -1.41 -2.18 19.80
N GLN A 230 -1.85 -3.06 18.90
CA GLN A 230 -1.31 -3.25 17.54
C GLN A 230 0.20 -3.56 17.52
N ILE A 231 0.60 -4.51 18.36
CA ILE A 231 1.99 -4.95 18.52
C ILE A 231 2.13 -6.40 18.05
N VAL A 232 3.13 -6.67 17.21
CA VAL A 232 3.46 -8.03 16.76
C VAL A 232 4.76 -8.48 17.40
N PHE A 233 4.70 -9.62 18.08
CA PHE A 233 5.83 -10.26 18.73
C PHE A 233 6.44 -11.30 17.81
N LEU A 234 7.70 -11.09 17.48
CA LEU A 234 8.47 -11.85 16.52
C LEU A 234 9.66 -12.50 17.21
N VAL A 235 9.88 -13.80 17.01
CA VAL A 235 11.00 -14.54 17.60
C VAL A 235 11.79 -15.29 16.56
N SER A 236 13.05 -15.58 16.84
CA SER A 236 13.89 -16.42 16.00
C SER A 236 14.48 -17.55 16.83
N LEU A 237 14.53 -18.75 16.26
CA LEU A 237 15.17 -19.92 16.88
C LEU A 237 16.68 -19.72 17.09
N TYR A 238 17.26 -18.73 16.43
CA TYR A 238 18.70 -18.43 16.46
C TYR A 238 19.03 -17.17 17.25
N SER A 239 18.03 -16.50 17.83
CA SER A 239 18.24 -15.28 18.60
C SER A 239 17.64 -15.39 19.99
N GLY A 240 18.44 -15.09 21.02
CA GLY A 240 17.94 -14.83 22.38
C GLY A 240 17.28 -13.45 22.48
N ASN A 241 16.49 -13.06 21.48
CA ASN A 241 15.81 -11.77 21.42
C ASN A 241 14.39 -11.96 20.93
N ILE A 242 13.47 -11.19 21.52
CA ILE A 242 12.14 -10.95 20.96
C ILE A 242 12.14 -9.60 20.27
N MET A 243 11.60 -9.57 19.08
CA MET A 243 11.37 -8.36 18.30
C MET A 243 9.91 -7.95 18.46
N LEU A 244 9.67 -6.66 18.62
CA LEU A 244 8.34 -6.09 18.75
C LEU A 244 8.15 -5.10 17.62
N TYR A 245 7.25 -5.42 16.70
CA TYR A 245 6.79 -4.48 15.69
C TYR A 245 5.60 -3.68 16.22
N ASP A 246 5.75 -2.37 16.33
CA ASP A 246 4.67 -1.45 16.66
C ASP A 246 4.07 -0.92 15.35
N ALA A 247 2.85 -1.39 15.01
CA ALA A 247 2.21 -1.03 13.75
C ALA A 247 1.69 0.42 13.75
N ILE A 248 1.41 1.00 14.92
CA ILE A 248 0.94 2.38 15.04
C ILE A 248 2.12 3.34 14.79
N ASN A 249 3.24 3.08 15.46
CA ASN A 249 4.43 3.94 15.38
C ASN A 249 5.39 3.55 14.26
N LYS A 250 5.12 2.46 13.54
CA LYS A 250 5.90 1.93 12.41
C LYS A 250 7.36 1.73 12.79
N ASN A 251 7.61 1.16 13.96
CA ASN A 251 8.94 0.95 14.48
C ASN A 251 9.15 -0.48 14.97
N MET A 252 10.42 -0.83 15.13
CA MET A 252 10.85 -2.11 15.65
C MET A 252 11.64 -1.89 16.91
N ASN A 253 11.24 -2.58 17.97
CA ASN A 253 11.98 -2.66 19.21
C ASN A 253 12.49 -4.09 19.42
N GLN A 254 13.57 -4.21 20.18
CA GLN A 254 14.16 -5.50 20.50
C GLN A 254 14.35 -5.59 22.00
N GLN A 255 13.97 -6.74 22.56
CA GLN A 255 14.24 -7.04 23.95
C GLN A 255 14.97 -8.38 24.05
N LYS A 256 16.04 -8.41 24.84
CA LYS A 256 16.77 -9.63 25.11
C LYS A 256 15.90 -10.57 25.93
N ILE A 257 15.85 -11.83 25.52
CA ILE A 257 15.21 -12.92 26.25
C ILE A 257 16.27 -13.99 26.52
N GLU A 258 16.23 -14.62 27.68
CA GLU A 258 17.24 -15.61 28.07
C GLU A 258 17.01 -17.00 27.45
N PHE A 259 16.00 -17.13 26.59
CA PHE A 259 15.49 -18.41 26.09
C PHE A 259 15.36 -18.40 24.56
N LEU A 260 15.55 -19.58 23.97
CA LEU A 260 15.44 -19.80 22.53
C LEU A 260 14.02 -20.19 22.09
N LYS A 261 13.14 -20.54 23.05
CA LYS A 261 11.77 -20.99 22.74
C LYS A 261 10.76 -20.48 23.77
N ILE A 262 9.68 -19.90 23.26
CA ILE A 262 8.49 -19.51 24.05
C ILE A 262 7.44 -20.58 23.86
N LEU A 263 6.95 -21.17 24.95
CA LEU A 263 5.87 -22.15 24.90
C LEU A 263 4.50 -21.48 24.90
N PHE A 264 4.31 -20.53 25.81
CA PHE A 264 3.05 -19.83 25.99
C PHE A 264 3.28 -18.33 26.11
N PHE A 265 2.38 -17.59 25.51
CA PHE A 265 2.33 -16.14 25.57
C PHE A 265 0.98 -15.76 26.16
N TYR A 266 0.98 -15.02 27.27
CA TYR A 266 -0.23 -14.55 27.94
C TYR A 266 -0.21 -13.03 27.95
N GLN A 267 -1.32 -12.45 27.55
CA GLN A 267 -1.58 -11.01 27.66
C GLN A 267 -2.59 -10.80 28.78
N ILE A 268 -2.21 -10.03 29.79
CA ILE A 268 -3.09 -9.57 30.87
C ILE A 268 -3.32 -8.09 30.65
N GLU A 269 -4.56 -7.74 30.36
CA GLU A 269 -4.98 -6.35 30.17
C GLU A 269 -5.52 -5.76 31.46
N ASN A 270 -5.05 -4.56 31.75
CA ASN A 270 -5.63 -3.67 32.75
C ASN A 270 -6.02 -2.35 32.06
N GLN A 271 -6.82 -1.51 32.73
CA GLN A 271 -7.34 -0.26 32.17
C GLN A 271 -6.24 0.70 31.66
N THR A 272 -5.02 0.59 32.17
CA THR A 272 -3.91 1.50 31.86
C THR A 272 -2.66 0.81 31.33
N SER A 273 -2.63 -0.52 31.29
CA SER A 273 -1.43 -1.25 30.88
C SER A 273 -1.75 -2.65 30.37
N SER A 274 -0.87 -3.16 29.51
CA SER A 274 -0.86 -4.57 29.11
C SER A 274 0.41 -5.22 29.66
N ILE A 275 0.25 -6.33 30.36
CA ILE A 275 1.34 -7.13 30.90
C ILE A 275 1.43 -8.40 30.07
N TYR A 276 2.62 -8.67 29.53
CA TYR A 276 2.90 -9.87 28.77
C TYR A 276 3.69 -10.85 29.63
N LEU A 277 3.16 -12.05 29.82
CA LEU A 277 3.83 -13.14 30.51
C LEU A 277 4.21 -14.21 29.48
N MET A 278 5.49 -14.58 29.47
CA MET A 278 6.02 -15.59 28.57
C MET A 278 6.47 -16.81 29.39
N GLN A 279 5.88 -17.98 29.11
CA GLN A 279 6.31 -19.23 29.71
C GLN A 279 7.42 -19.86 28.85
N GLN A 280 8.48 -20.26 29.52
CA GLN A 280 9.74 -20.73 28.93
C GLN A 280 9.86 -22.25 29.06
N HIS A 281 10.70 -22.86 28.22
CA HIS A 281 11.20 -24.23 28.36
C HIS A 281 12.72 -24.21 28.49
#